data_AF-A0A926DPE8-F1
#
_entry.id   AF-A0A926DPE8-F1
#
_cell.length_a   1.000
_cell.length_b   1.000
_cell.length_c   1.000
_cell.angle_alpha   90.00
_cell.angle_beta   90.00
_cell.angle_gamma   90.00
#
_symmetry.space_group_name_H-M   'P 1'
#
loop_
_entity.id
_entity.type
_entity.pdbx_description
1 polymer ?
#
loop_
_entity_poly.entity_id
_entity_poly.type
_entity_poly.pdbx_seq_one_letter_code
_entity_poly.pdbx_strand_id
1 'polypeptide(L)'
;MRLINMYYLIKDNYFAILDLDFKIMSGNISDSEDSLLLWLNAQQALRNLKKIGCFNDIINETTNLINKKVNDSNGSGFSALDFETIQSNITSLSDYMDGVIRFCEELDIHNFRPGFDVKFPVTKNFSELTEYVNTLNNVFTQCPYLNIKDQQFELESFDIGGTWMKFSVGAESEPIFRNLIVILNRCTKIKLHMLTCKQQEEQYNILSMQNDMIESVKKANEEATKALIQQSSDDLQKYLPPLTPEEIKNLKITLTDLSNLLAKGMEFYPSKGMVN
;
A
#
# COMPACT_ATOMS: atom_id res chain seq x y z
N MET A 1 -12.46 -8.05 -3.74
CA MET A 1 -12.19 -6.60 -3.59
C MET A 1 -11.41 -6.40 -2.29
N ARG A 2 -10.50 -5.41 -2.20
CA ARG A 2 -9.75 -5.12 -0.95
C ARG A 2 -10.62 -4.42 0.09
N LEU A 3 -10.29 -4.58 1.38
CA LEU A 3 -11.05 -4.00 2.50
C LEU A 3 -11.18 -2.47 2.39
N ILE A 4 -10.10 -1.76 2.09
CA ILE A 4 -10.13 -0.30 1.92
C ILE A 4 -11.00 0.16 0.73
N ASN A 5 -10.95 -0.57 -0.38
CA ASN A 5 -11.78 -0.27 -1.55
C ASN A 5 -13.26 -0.57 -1.24
N MET A 6 -13.53 -1.62 -0.46
CA MET A 6 -14.88 -1.90 0.04
C MET A 6 -15.36 -0.80 1.00
N TYR A 7 -14.51 -0.33 1.91
CA TYR A 7 -14.82 0.75 2.85
C TYR A 7 -15.23 2.04 2.14
N TYR A 8 -14.41 2.56 1.21
CA TYR A 8 -14.77 3.79 0.49
C TYR A 8 -16.00 3.60 -0.40
N LEU A 9 -16.10 2.47 -1.11
CA LEU A 9 -17.27 2.17 -1.93
C LEU A 9 -18.56 2.10 -1.09
N ILE A 10 -18.49 1.54 0.12
CA ILE A 10 -19.61 1.51 1.06
C ILE A 10 -19.94 2.93 1.52
N LYS A 11 -18.95 3.70 1.96
CA LYS A 11 -19.12 5.06 2.51
C LYS A 11 -19.73 6.02 1.48
N ASP A 12 -19.28 5.96 0.22
CA ASP A 12 -19.78 6.78 -0.89
C ASP A 12 -21.26 6.52 -1.22
N ASN A 13 -21.78 5.33 -0.87
CA ASN A 13 -23.15 4.91 -1.18
C ASN A 13 -24.03 4.78 0.08
N TYR A 14 -23.48 4.98 1.27
CA TYR A 14 -24.13 4.73 2.56
C TYR A 14 -25.37 5.60 2.77
N PHE A 15 -25.24 6.93 2.60
CA PHE A 15 -26.38 7.84 2.79
C PHE A 15 -27.55 7.56 1.84
N ALA A 16 -27.26 7.17 0.58
CA ALA A 16 -28.32 6.86 -0.37
C ALA A 16 -29.14 5.60 0.03
N ILE A 17 -28.51 4.63 0.70
CA ILE A 17 -29.19 3.45 1.24
C ILE A 17 -29.90 3.78 2.56
N LEU A 18 -29.25 4.53 3.45
CA LEU A 18 -29.81 4.94 4.75
C LEU A 18 -31.04 5.83 4.59
N ASP A 19 -31.02 6.78 3.66
CA ASP A 19 -32.17 7.65 3.36
C ASP A 19 -33.36 6.84 2.82
N LEU A 20 -33.08 5.81 2.00
CA LEU A 20 -34.10 4.89 1.51
C LEU A 20 -34.70 4.07 2.66
N ASP A 21 -33.85 3.48 3.51
CA ASP A 21 -34.24 2.71 4.67
C ASP A 21 -35.15 3.52 5.61
N PHE A 22 -34.75 4.76 5.91
CA PHE A 22 -35.53 5.69 6.74
C PHE A 22 -36.90 6.03 6.12
N LYS A 23 -36.97 6.27 4.81
CA LYS A 23 -38.25 6.53 4.12
C LYS A 23 -39.15 5.31 4.07
N ILE A 24 -38.60 4.11 3.88
CA ILE A 24 -39.34 2.85 3.93
C ILE A 24 -39.90 2.64 5.34
N MET A 25 -39.08 2.78 6.38
CA MET A 25 -39.50 2.60 7.78
C MET A 25 -40.56 3.62 8.23
N SER A 26 -40.49 4.86 7.75
CA SER A 26 -41.45 5.90 8.12
C SER A 26 -42.77 5.82 7.36
N GLY A 27 -42.92 4.89 6.41
CA GLY A 27 -44.14 4.73 5.60
C GLY A 27 -44.43 5.92 4.67
N ASN A 28 -43.46 6.82 4.48
CA ASN A 28 -43.60 8.10 3.78
C ASN A 28 -43.12 8.02 2.32
N ILE A 29 -43.38 6.90 1.63
CA ILE A 29 -43.14 6.82 0.19
C ILE A 29 -44.43 7.29 -0.50
N SER A 30 -44.50 8.59 -0.77
CA SER A 30 -45.56 9.18 -1.60
C SER A 30 -45.15 9.20 -3.07
N ASP A 31 -46.09 9.29 -4.01
CA ASP A 31 -45.85 9.50 -5.44
C ASP A 31 -45.40 10.95 -5.75
N SER A 32 -44.40 11.45 -5.01
CA SER A 32 -43.79 12.77 -5.23
C SER A 32 -42.50 12.65 -6.06
N GLU A 33 -42.11 13.74 -6.72
CA GLU A 33 -40.81 13.84 -7.41
C GLU A 33 -39.62 13.49 -6.48
N ASP A 34 -39.74 13.80 -5.19
CA ASP A 34 -38.73 13.49 -4.17
C ASP A 34 -38.55 11.99 -3.93
N SER A 35 -39.63 11.20 -4.05
CA SER A 35 -39.55 9.74 -3.92
C SER A 35 -38.90 9.11 -5.15
N LEU A 36 -39.16 9.65 -6.33
CA LEU A 36 -38.54 9.16 -7.57
C LEU A 36 -37.03 9.42 -7.57
N LEU A 37 -36.59 10.61 -7.12
CA LEU A 37 -35.17 10.93 -6.99
C LEU A 37 -34.46 10.02 -5.96
N LEU A 38 -35.11 9.74 -4.82
CA LEU A 38 -34.62 8.81 -3.81
C LEU A 38 -34.40 7.40 -4.38
N TRP A 39 -35.39 6.89 -5.13
CA TRP A 39 -35.29 5.58 -5.77
C TRP A 39 -34.16 5.51 -6.80
N LEU A 40 -33.96 6.56 -7.59
CA LEU A 40 -32.86 6.62 -8.56
C LEU A 40 -31.49 6.60 -7.88
N ASN A 41 -31.33 7.39 -6.80
CA ASN A 41 -30.10 7.42 -6.02
C ASN A 41 -29.82 6.06 -5.37
N ALA A 42 -30.83 5.42 -4.78
CA ALA A 42 -30.70 4.10 -4.20
C ALA A 42 -30.40 3.02 -5.25
N GLN A 43 -31.02 3.05 -6.43
CA GLN A 43 -30.67 2.12 -7.51
C GLN A 43 -29.22 2.28 -7.96
N GLN A 44 -28.73 3.51 -8.08
CA GLN A 44 -27.34 3.75 -8.42
C GLN A 44 -26.40 3.22 -7.32
N ALA A 45 -26.75 3.45 -6.05
CA ALA A 45 -26.04 2.91 -4.90
C ALA A 45 -25.99 1.38 -4.89
N LEU A 46 -27.14 0.72 -5.07
CA LEU A 46 -27.24 -0.75 -5.16
C LEU A 46 -26.40 -1.30 -6.32
N ARG A 47 -26.38 -0.65 -7.49
CA ARG A 47 -25.52 -1.06 -8.62
C ARG A 47 -24.04 -0.95 -8.29
N ASN A 48 -23.63 0.11 -7.59
CA ASN A 48 -22.25 0.29 -7.15
C ASN A 48 -21.86 -0.78 -6.12
N LEU A 49 -22.72 -1.03 -5.14
CA LEU A 49 -22.50 -1.99 -4.06
C LEU A 49 -22.49 -3.44 -4.53
N LYS A 50 -23.16 -3.76 -5.66
CA LYS A 50 -23.11 -5.08 -6.31
C LYS A 50 -21.69 -5.52 -6.71
N LYS A 51 -20.72 -4.60 -6.77
CA LYS A 51 -19.31 -4.97 -6.97
C LYS A 51 -18.75 -5.78 -5.78
N ILE A 52 -19.38 -5.67 -4.60
CA ILE A 52 -19.00 -6.37 -3.37
C ILE A 52 -19.71 -7.73 -3.35
N GLY A 53 -18.92 -8.81 -3.45
CA GLY A 53 -19.45 -10.16 -3.65
C GLY A 53 -20.47 -10.62 -2.60
N CYS A 54 -20.29 -10.23 -1.33
CA CYS A 54 -21.20 -10.62 -0.24
C CYS A 54 -22.55 -9.88 -0.24
N PHE A 55 -22.70 -8.80 -1.02
CA PHE A 55 -23.97 -8.08 -1.13
C PHE A 55 -24.81 -8.53 -2.33
N ASN A 56 -24.26 -9.37 -3.21
CA ASN A 56 -24.89 -9.73 -4.47
C ASN A 56 -26.29 -10.33 -4.29
N ASP A 57 -26.45 -11.26 -3.36
CA ASP A 57 -27.71 -11.98 -3.19
C ASP A 57 -28.82 -11.03 -2.73
N ILE A 58 -28.55 -10.26 -1.67
CA ILE A 58 -29.47 -9.23 -1.12
C ILE A 58 -29.83 -8.18 -2.18
N ILE A 59 -28.83 -7.68 -2.91
CA ILE A 59 -29.04 -6.65 -3.94
C ILE A 59 -29.83 -7.21 -5.12
N ASN A 60 -29.53 -8.43 -5.59
CA ASN A 60 -30.23 -9.06 -6.70
C ASN A 60 -31.69 -9.34 -6.34
N GLU A 61 -31.95 -9.87 -5.15
CA GLU A 61 -33.31 -10.12 -4.68
C GLU A 61 -34.13 -8.83 -4.60
N THR A 62 -33.57 -7.80 -3.97
CA THR A 62 -34.21 -6.48 -3.85
C THR A 62 -34.47 -5.84 -5.22
N THR A 63 -33.47 -5.88 -6.12
CA THR A 63 -33.58 -5.30 -7.47
C THR A 63 -34.58 -6.08 -8.32
N ASN A 64 -34.66 -7.40 -8.18
CA ASN A 64 -35.62 -8.24 -8.90
C ASN A 64 -37.05 -7.96 -8.45
N LEU A 65 -37.29 -7.78 -7.13
CA LEU A 65 -38.60 -7.42 -6.60
C LEU A 65 -39.05 -6.05 -7.12
N ILE A 66 -38.15 -5.07 -7.14
CA ILE A 66 -38.42 -3.74 -7.69
C ILE A 66 -38.71 -3.82 -9.19
N ASN A 67 -37.87 -4.51 -9.97
CA ASN A 67 -38.02 -4.60 -11.44
C ASN A 67 -39.23 -5.43 -11.87
N LYS A 68 -39.59 -6.48 -11.13
CA LYS A 68 -40.79 -7.29 -11.40
C LYS A 68 -42.04 -6.42 -11.35
N LYS A 69 -42.07 -5.40 -10.51
CA LYS A 69 -43.19 -4.46 -10.37
C LYS A 69 -43.15 -3.31 -11.38
N VAL A 70 -41.97 -2.73 -11.65
CA VAL A 70 -41.82 -1.69 -12.69
C VAL A 70 -42.24 -2.20 -14.08
N ASN A 71 -42.06 -3.49 -14.35
CA ASN A 71 -42.42 -4.12 -15.63
C ASN A 71 -43.82 -4.77 -15.64
N ASP A 72 -44.56 -4.76 -14.53
CA ASP A 72 -45.92 -5.30 -14.45
C ASP A 72 -46.92 -4.22 -14.89
N SER A 73 -47.29 -4.24 -16.18
CA SER A 73 -48.19 -3.28 -16.82
C SER A 73 -49.64 -3.31 -16.31
N ASN A 74 -49.95 -4.19 -15.36
CA ASN A 74 -51.29 -4.36 -14.79
C ASN A 74 -51.55 -3.57 -13.50
N GLY A 75 -50.61 -2.71 -13.06
CA GLY A 75 -50.87 -1.71 -12.01
C GLY A 75 -51.13 -2.30 -10.61
N SER A 76 -50.72 -3.54 -10.33
CA SER A 76 -50.80 -4.07 -8.97
C SER A 76 -49.68 -3.45 -8.13
N GLY A 77 -50.04 -2.58 -7.17
CA GLY A 77 -49.10 -2.01 -6.20
C GLY A 77 -48.27 -3.08 -5.48
N PHE A 78 -47.24 -2.66 -4.74
CA PHE A 78 -46.51 -3.59 -3.86
C PHE A 78 -47.48 -4.27 -2.90
N SER A 79 -47.40 -5.60 -2.78
CA SER A 79 -48.08 -6.27 -1.68
C SER A 79 -47.40 -5.91 -0.36
N ALA A 80 -48.10 -6.02 0.76
CA ALA A 80 -47.49 -5.84 2.08
C ALA A 80 -46.26 -6.74 2.26
N LEU A 81 -46.30 -7.97 1.74
CA LEU A 81 -45.20 -8.93 1.77
C LEU A 81 -44.01 -8.50 0.90
N ASP A 82 -44.25 -7.92 -0.28
CA ASP A 82 -43.16 -7.38 -1.12
C ASP A 82 -42.45 -6.22 -0.41
N PHE A 83 -43.23 -5.36 0.25
CA PHE A 83 -42.70 -4.21 0.98
C PHE A 83 -41.91 -4.64 2.22
N GLU A 84 -42.43 -5.59 2.99
CA GLU A 84 -41.72 -6.19 4.13
C GLU A 84 -40.40 -6.84 3.70
N THR A 85 -40.37 -7.51 2.55
CA THR A 85 -39.16 -8.15 2.01
C THR A 85 -38.14 -7.11 1.56
N ILE A 86 -38.56 -6.08 0.84
CA ILE A 86 -37.68 -4.97 0.43
C ILE A 86 -37.12 -4.26 1.67
N GLN A 87 -37.97 -3.96 2.64
CA GLN A 87 -37.56 -3.35 3.90
C GLN A 87 -36.52 -4.21 4.61
N SER A 88 -36.80 -5.49 4.82
CA SER A 88 -35.88 -6.41 5.50
C SER A 88 -34.52 -6.49 4.80
N ASN A 89 -34.50 -6.49 3.47
CA ASN A 89 -33.26 -6.55 2.69
C ASN A 89 -32.47 -5.25 2.75
N ILE A 90 -33.14 -4.09 2.67
CA ILE A 90 -32.50 -2.78 2.76
C ILE A 90 -31.94 -2.56 4.17
N THR A 91 -32.70 -2.85 5.23
CA THR A 91 -32.21 -2.75 6.61
C THR A 91 -31.02 -3.68 6.86
N SER A 92 -31.07 -4.93 6.36
CA SER A 92 -29.94 -5.85 6.47
C SER A 92 -28.69 -5.31 5.76
N LEU A 93 -28.87 -4.72 4.57
CA LEU A 93 -27.77 -4.09 3.83
C LEU A 93 -27.20 -2.89 4.60
N SER A 94 -28.04 -2.01 5.14
CA SER A 94 -27.63 -0.89 6.00
C SER A 94 -26.79 -1.37 7.19
N ASP A 95 -27.28 -2.39 7.92
CA ASP A 95 -26.59 -2.96 9.08
C ASP A 95 -25.22 -3.55 8.71
N TYR A 96 -25.13 -4.24 7.58
CA TYR A 96 -23.84 -4.74 7.08
C TYR A 96 -22.88 -3.61 6.71
N MET A 97 -23.38 -2.58 6.04
CA MET A 97 -22.58 -1.40 5.67
C MET A 97 -22.04 -0.70 6.91
N ASP A 98 -22.88 -0.50 7.93
CA ASP A 98 -22.48 0.09 9.21
C ASP A 98 -21.46 -0.76 9.96
N GLY A 99 -21.66 -2.07 9.99
CA GLY A 99 -20.69 -3.00 10.60
C GLY A 99 -19.31 -2.89 9.94
N VAL A 100 -19.26 -2.81 8.61
CA VAL A 100 -18.00 -2.66 7.87
C VAL A 100 -17.37 -1.28 8.09
N ILE A 101 -18.16 -0.20 8.06
CA ILE A 101 -17.67 1.16 8.32
C ILE A 101 -17.06 1.22 9.72
N ARG A 102 -17.80 0.81 10.75
CA ARG A 102 -17.32 0.83 12.13
C ARG A 102 -16.06 -0.01 12.32
N PHE A 103 -16.04 -1.22 11.78
CA PHE A 103 -14.86 -2.08 11.84
C PHE A 103 -13.64 -1.41 11.18
N CYS A 104 -13.83 -0.76 10.04
CA CYS A 104 -12.74 -0.08 9.33
C CYS A 104 -12.28 1.20 10.05
N GLU A 105 -13.21 1.93 10.68
CA GLU A 105 -12.90 3.12 11.47
C GLU A 105 -12.19 2.76 12.79
N GLU A 106 -12.61 1.67 13.46
CA GLU A 106 -11.91 1.09 14.62
C GLU A 106 -10.50 0.60 14.26
N LEU A 107 -10.29 0.16 13.03
CA LEU A 107 -8.97 -0.19 12.47
C LEU A 107 -8.16 1.00 11.92
N ASP A 108 -8.67 2.23 12.07
CA ASP A 108 -8.04 3.46 11.58
C ASP A 108 -7.74 3.47 10.06
N ILE A 109 -8.51 2.71 9.28
CA ILE A 109 -8.30 2.56 7.81
C ILE A 109 -8.54 3.88 7.06
N HIS A 110 -9.26 4.83 7.67
CA HIS A 110 -9.50 6.16 7.12
C HIS A 110 -8.23 7.03 7.04
N ASN A 111 -7.18 6.69 7.79
CA ASN A 111 -5.87 7.32 7.76
C ASN A 111 -4.86 6.54 6.91
N PHE A 112 -5.32 5.71 5.97
CA PHE A 112 -4.42 4.95 5.09
C PHE A 112 -3.54 5.90 4.28
N ARG A 113 -2.29 6.02 4.69
CA ARG A 113 -1.25 6.69 3.92
C ARG A 113 -0.49 5.65 3.10
N PRO A 114 -0.21 5.91 1.82
CA PRO A 114 0.62 5.02 1.04
C PRO A 114 2.00 4.88 1.71
N GLY A 115 2.53 3.66 1.72
CA GLY A 115 3.62 3.31 2.61
C GLY A 115 4.32 2.01 2.25
N PHE A 116 5.26 1.62 3.08
CA PHE A 116 6.03 0.39 2.95
C PHE A 116 6.47 -0.10 4.32
N ASP A 117 6.64 -1.41 4.40
CA ASP A 117 7.14 -2.08 5.60
C ASP A 117 8.61 -2.42 5.38
N VAL A 118 9.44 -2.13 6.38
CA VAL A 118 10.86 -2.50 6.41
C VAL A 118 11.05 -3.57 7.47
N LYS A 119 11.56 -4.71 7.03
CA LYS A 119 12.00 -5.77 7.91
C LYS A 119 13.49 -5.60 8.19
N PHE A 120 13.85 -5.53 9.47
CA PHE A 120 15.23 -5.42 9.91
C PHE A 120 15.94 -6.78 9.91
N PRO A 121 17.27 -6.79 9.71
CA PRO A 121 18.09 -7.96 9.98
C PRO A 121 17.92 -8.47 11.42
N VAL A 122 18.20 -9.76 11.63
CA VAL A 122 18.30 -10.31 12.99
C VAL A 122 19.46 -9.63 13.70
N THR A 123 19.17 -8.89 14.77
CA THR A 123 20.18 -8.20 15.58
C THR A 123 20.55 -9.02 16.80
N LYS A 124 21.82 -8.95 17.20
CA LYS A 124 22.32 -9.63 18.41
C LYS A 124 22.24 -8.75 19.65
N ASN A 125 22.24 -7.43 19.45
CA ASN A 125 22.23 -6.44 20.53
C ASN A 125 21.60 -5.12 20.07
N PHE A 126 21.30 -4.27 21.04
CA PHE A 126 20.66 -2.97 20.81
C PHE A 126 21.54 -1.98 20.03
N SER A 127 22.87 -2.06 20.15
CA SER A 127 23.78 -1.19 19.42
C SER A 127 23.70 -1.43 17.91
N GLU A 128 23.60 -2.69 17.51
CA GLU A 128 23.44 -3.08 16.11
C GLU A 128 22.10 -2.60 15.53
N LEU A 129 21.01 -2.72 16.29
CA LEU A 129 19.72 -2.16 15.91
C LEU A 129 19.80 -0.64 15.72
N THR A 130 20.45 0.06 16.65
CA THR A 130 20.64 1.52 16.59
C THR A 130 21.44 1.92 15.34
N GLU A 131 22.48 1.17 14.98
CA GLU A 131 23.23 1.38 13.74
C GLU A 131 22.30 1.25 12.52
N TYR A 132 21.52 0.17 12.43
CA TYR A 132 20.60 -0.03 11.30
C TYR A 132 19.56 1.07 11.18
N VAL A 133 18.97 1.51 12.29
CA VAL A 133 17.99 2.60 12.31
C VAL A 133 18.64 3.91 11.87
N ASN A 134 19.83 4.23 12.38
CA ASN A 134 20.55 5.46 12.01
C ASN A 134 20.97 5.45 10.54
N THR A 135 21.50 4.34 10.04
CA THR A 135 21.87 4.20 8.62
C THR A 135 20.64 4.33 7.72
N LEU A 136 19.51 3.70 8.08
CA LEU A 136 18.27 3.81 7.32
C LEU A 136 17.72 5.25 7.33
N ASN A 137 17.76 5.91 8.49
CA ASN A 137 17.36 7.31 8.60
C ASN A 137 18.25 8.23 7.74
N ASN A 138 19.56 7.99 7.71
CA ASN A 138 20.47 8.73 6.84
C ASN A 138 20.17 8.49 5.36
N VAL A 139 19.85 7.25 4.96
CA VAL A 139 19.41 6.94 3.59
C VAL A 139 18.19 7.76 3.21
N PHE A 140 17.18 7.88 4.09
CA PHE A 140 15.96 8.63 3.79
C PHE A 140 16.17 10.14 3.80
N THR A 141 17.00 10.67 4.70
CA THR A 141 17.16 12.11 4.90
C THR A 141 18.25 12.75 4.04
N GLN A 142 19.28 11.99 3.65
CA GLN A 142 20.43 12.51 2.89
C GLN A 142 20.40 12.14 1.42
N CYS A 143 19.59 11.16 1.01
CA CYS A 143 19.48 10.83 -0.40
C CYS A 143 18.74 11.95 -1.15
N PRO A 144 19.35 12.58 -2.17
CA PRO A 144 18.72 13.69 -2.89
C PRO A 144 17.44 13.31 -3.64
N TYR A 145 17.29 12.03 -3.99
CA TYR A 145 16.08 11.53 -4.65
C TYR A 145 14.97 11.09 -3.69
N LEU A 146 15.25 11.00 -2.39
CA LEU A 146 14.29 10.65 -1.35
C LEU A 146 13.96 11.84 -0.45
N ASN A 147 14.88 12.79 -0.31
CA ASN A 147 14.66 14.03 0.41
C ASN A 147 13.97 15.07 -0.49
N ILE A 148 12.71 14.78 -0.84
CA ILE A 148 11.88 15.68 -1.64
C ILE A 148 11.17 16.65 -0.68
N LYS A 149 11.14 17.93 -1.05
CA LYS A 149 10.45 18.95 -0.25
C LYS A 149 8.98 18.55 -0.09
N ASP A 150 8.48 18.66 1.14
CA ASP A 150 7.10 18.33 1.52
C ASP A 150 6.70 16.85 1.36
N GLN A 151 7.66 15.96 1.03
CA GLN A 151 7.48 14.51 0.94
C GLN A 151 8.55 13.81 1.79
N GLN A 152 8.25 13.62 3.06
CA GLN A 152 9.14 12.93 4.01
C GLN A 152 8.54 11.57 4.38
N PHE A 153 9.41 10.59 4.63
CA PHE A 153 9.00 9.33 5.22
C PHE A 153 8.70 9.52 6.71
N GLU A 154 7.49 9.19 7.12
CA GLU A 154 7.06 9.22 8.51
C GLU A 154 6.98 7.78 9.06
N LEU A 155 7.53 7.56 10.25
CA LEU A 155 7.39 6.28 10.95
C LEU A 155 5.97 6.18 11.54
N GLU A 156 5.17 5.25 11.05
CA GLU A 156 3.80 5.04 11.55
C GLU A 156 3.76 4.11 12.74
N SER A 157 4.47 2.99 12.66
CA SER A 157 4.43 1.97 13.70
C SER A 157 5.71 1.15 13.75
N PHE A 158 6.01 0.66 14.94
CA PHE A 158 7.07 -0.29 15.20
C PHE A 158 6.47 -1.53 15.87
N ASP A 159 6.69 -2.70 15.29
CA ASP A 159 6.14 -3.95 15.82
C ASP A 159 6.87 -4.37 17.11
N ILE A 160 6.09 -4.79 18.12
CA ILE A 160 6.56 -5.25 19.43
C ILE A 160 7.08 -6.67 19.27
N GLY A 161 8.27 -6.74 18.71
CA GLY A 161 8.97 -7.93 18.24
C GLY A 161 10.26 -7.55 17.47
N GLY A 162 10.45 -6.26 17.20
CA GLY A 162 11.74 -5.66 16.87
C GLY A 162 12.19 -5.82 15.42
N THR A 163 11.36 -6.46 14.59
CA THR A 163 11.77 -6.84 13.23
C THR A 163 11.11 -5.97 12.16
N TRP A 164 9.99 -5.29 12.44
CA TRP A 164 9.24 -4.55 11.42
C TRP A 164 9.00 -3.09 11.79
N MET A 165 9.27 -2.20 10.83
CA MET A 165 8.90 -0.78 10.86
C MET A 165 7.97 -0.49 9.69
N LYS A 166 6.90 0.25 9.95
CA LYS A 166 5.99 0.75 8.91
C LYS A 166 6.26 2.22 8.67
N PHE A 167 6.49 2.57 7.40
CA PHE A 167 6.69 3.93 6.96
C PHE A 167 5.56 4.36 6.04
N SER A 168 5.18 5.62 6.13
CA SER A 168 4.26 6.27 5.20
C SER A 168 4.81 7.57 4.67
N VAL A 169 4.16 8.08 3.64
CA VAL A 169 4.39 9.44 3.12
C VAL A 169 3.04 10.14 3.08
N GLY A 170 3.05 11.46 3.30
CA GLY A 170 1.88 12.33 3.13
C GLY A 170 1.28 12.30 1.72
N ALA A 171 0.37 13.25 1.45
CA ALA A 171 -0.25 13.39 0.14
C ALA A 171 0.79 13.54 -0.99
N GLU A 172 0.50 13.03 -2.20
CA GLU A 172 1.39 13.05 -3.38
C GLU A 172 2.65 12.18 -3.28
N SER A 173 2.55 10.99 -2.67
CA SER A 173 3.69 10.11 -2.41
C SER A 173 4.23 9.29 -3.59
N GLU A 174 3.59 9.34 -4.76
CA GLU A 174 4.00 8.55 -5.93
C GLU A 174 5.46 8.81 -6.38
N PRO A 175 5.96 10.06 -6.47
CA PRO A 175 7.31 10.34 -6.94
C PRO A 175 8.39 9.76 -6.02
N ILE A 176 8.24 9.94 -4.70
CA ILE A 176 9.21 9.44 -3.72
C ILE A 176 9.23 7.90 -3.68
N PHE A 177 8.07 7.24 -3.80
CA PHE A 177 8.01 5.77 -3.89
C PHE A 177 8.63 5.24 -5.19
N ARG A 178 8.37 5.90 -6.32
CA ARG A 178 9.01 5.55 -7.60
C ARG A 178 10.53 5.64 -7.47
N ASN A 179 11.04 6.73 -6.89
CA ASN A 179 12.47 6.92 -6.69
C ASN A 179 13.06 5.84 -5.77
N LEU A 180 12.39 5.54 -4.65
CA LEU A 180 12.80 4.47 -3.73
C LEU A 180 12.90 3.12 -4.45
N ILE A 181 11.91 2.74 -5.25
CA ILE A 181 11.91 1.48 -6.00
C ILE A 181 13.09 1.40 -6.98
N VAL A 182 13.34 2.48 -7.74
CA VAL A 182 14.46 2.49 -8.70
C VAL A 182 15.80 2.41 -7.97
N ILE A 183 15.95 3.08 -6.82
CA ILE A 183 17.16 3.01 -5.99
C ILE A 183 17.33 1.61 -5.40
N LEU A 184 16.27 1.01 -4.82
CA LEU A 184 16.29 -0.35 -4.28
C LEU A 184 16.68 -1.38 -5.35
N ASN A 185 16.20 -1.21 -6.58
CA ASN A 185 16.57 -2.06 -7.71
C ASN A 185 18.07 -1.96 -8.03
N ARG A 186 18.69 -0.78 -7.92
CA ARG A 186 20.14 -0.61 -8.08
C ARG A 186 20.92 -1.19 -6.90
N CYS A 187 20.48 -0.95 -5.68
CA CYS A 187 21.10 -1.51 -4.48
C CYS A 187 21.03 -3.03 -4.45
N THR A 188 19.96 -3.63 -4.97
CA THR A 188 19.83 -5.08 -5.11
C THR A 188 20.90 -5.66 -6.04
N LYS A 189 21.21 -4.98 -7.15
CA LYS A 189 22.30 -5.39 -8.05
C LYS A 189 23.67 -5.31 -7.36
N ILE A 190 23.93 -4.23 -6.62
CA ILE A 190 25.16 -4.06 -5.85
C ILE A 190 25.27 -5.15 -4.77
N LYS A 191 24.20 -5.41 -4.02
CA LYS A 191 24.11 -6.53 -3.05
C LYS A 191 24.48 -7.87 -3.70
N LEU A 192 23.89 -8.19 -4.85
CA LEU A 192 24.18 -9.46 -5.54
C LEU A 192 25.66 -9.58 -5.92
N HIS A 193 26.26 -8.48 -6.39
CA HIS A 193 27.70 -8.43 -6.67
C HIS A 193 28.53 -8.64 -5.40
N MET A 194 28.25 -7.93 -4.31
CA MET A 194 28.95 -8.07 -3.03
C MET A 194 28.87 -9.51 -2.48
N LEU A 195 27.70 -10.14 -2.56
CA LEU A 195 27.54 -11.54 -2.15
C LEU A 195 28.37 -12.49 -3.02
N THR A 196 28.45 -12.22 -4.32
CA THR A 196 29.30 -13.00 -5.24
C THR A 196 30.78 -12.84 -4.90
N CYS A 197 31.25 -11.62 -4.64
CA CYS A 197 32.62 -11.35 -4.21
C CYS A 197 32.96 -12.09 -2.90
N LYS A 198 32.06 -12.06 -1.92
CA LYS A 198 32.22 -12.79 -0.67
C LYS A 198 32.30 -14.30 -0.87
N GLN A 199 31.47 -14.87 -1.74
CA GLN A 199 31.54 -16.29 -2.10
C GLN A 199 32.87 -16.66 -2.76
N GLN A 200 33.39 -15.82 -3.65
CA GLN A 200 34.70 -16.03 -4.26
C GLN A 200 35.81 -16.03 -3.21
N GLU A 201 35.80 -15.08 -2.28
CA GLU A 201 36.76 -15.02 -1.18
C GLU A 201 36.72 -16.29 -0.30
N GLU A 202 35.52 -16.76 0.05
CA GLU A 202 35.35 -18.00 0.82
C GLU A 202 35.86 -19.23 0.05
N GLN A 203 35.61 -19.31 -1.26
CA GLN A 203 36.16 -20.38 -2.10
C GLN A 203 37.68 -20.37 -2.13
N TYR A 204 38.31 -19.20 -2.27
CA TYR A 204 39.77 -19.10 -2.26
C TYR A 204 40.38 -19.48 -0.91
N ASN A 205 39.70 -19.16 0.20
CA ASN A 205 40.10 -19.60 1.53
C ASN A 205 40.03 -21.13 1.65
N ILE A 206 38.97 -21.78 1.14
CA ILE A 206 38.83 -23.25 1.14
C ILE A 206 39.95 -23.91 0.31
N LEU A 207 40.30 -23.31 -0.82
CA LEU A 207 41.37 -23.79 -1.70
C LEU A 207 42.77 -23.55 -1.13
N SER A 208 42.91 -22.95 0.07
CA SER A 208 44.18 -22.66 0.73
C SER A 208 45.16 -21.87 -0.16
N MET A 209 44.63 -20.93 -0.95
CA MET A 209 45.46 -20.06 -1.77
C MET A 209 46.35 -19.16 -0.90
N GLN A 210 47.47 -18.70 -1.47
CA GLN A 210 48.39 -17.79 -0.78
C GLN A 210 47.67 -16.50 -0.36
N ASN A 211 47.97 -16.00 0.84
CA ASN A 211 47.35 -14.81 1.41
C ASN A 211 47.43 -13.59 0.47
N ASP A 212 48.56 -13.41 -0.22
CA ASP A 212 48.77 -12.33 -1.18
C ASP A 212 47.77 -12.37 -2.35
N MET A 213 47.39 -13.58 -2.79
CA MET A 213 46.40 -13.77 -3.84
C MET A 213 45.00 -13.41 -3.33
N ILE A 214 44.65 -13.82 -2.11
CA ILE A 214 43.37 -13.47 -1.46
C ILE A 214 43.25 -11.95 -1.28
N GLU A 215 44.32 -11.29 -0.87
CA GLU A 215 44.36 -9.83 -0.71
C GLU A 215 44.21 -9.10 -2.05
N SER A 216 44.86 -9.60 -3.12
CA SER A 216 44.70 -9.06 -4.47
C SER A 216 43.26 -9.16 -4.98
N VAL A 217 42.57 -10.27 -4.70
CA VAL A 217 41.17 -10.49 -5.07
C VAL A 217 40.25 -9.55 -4.30
N LYS A 218 40.47 -9.40 -2.98
CA LYS A 218 39.70 -8.45 -2.15
C LYS A 218 39.79 -7.03 -2.70
N LYS A 219 41.00 -6.59 -3.03
CA LYS A 219 41.22 -5.25 -3.60
C LYS A 219 40.51 -5.09 -4.94
N ALA A 220 40.59 -6.09 -5.82
CA ALA A 220 39.88 -6.08 -7.09
C ALA A 220 38.35 -6.03 -6.91
N ASN A 221 37.82 -6.77 -5.94
CA ASN A 221 36.40 -6.76 -5.58
C ASN A 221 35.94 -5.40 -5.06
N GLU A 222 36.74 -4.74 -4.21
CA GLU A 222 36.44 -3.39 -3.72
C GLU A 222 36.43 -2.36 -4.85
N GLU A 223 37.39 -2.43 -5.76
CA GLU A 223 37.46 -1.56 -6.94
C GLU A 223 36.26 -1.79 -7.88
N ALA A 224 35.91 -3.06 -8.13
CA ALA A 224 34.73 -3.42 -8.92
C ALA A 224 33.43 -2.93 -8.28
N THR A 225 33.29 -3.05 -6.95
CA THR A 225 32.12 -2.55 -6.22
C THR A 225 32.01 -1.03 -6.32
N LYS A 226 33.12 -0.30 -6.17
CA LYS A 226 33.15 1.17 -6.36
C LYS A 226 32.75 1.56 -7.79
N ALA A 227 33.24 0.84 -8.80
CA ALA A 227 32.88 1.06 -10.19
C ALA A 227 31.37 0.80 -10.43
N LEU A 228 30.81 -0.24 -9.83
CA LEU A 228 29.38 -0.55 -9.94
C LEU A 228 28.49 0.50 -9.25
N ILE A 229 28.92 1.03 -8.10
CA ILE A 229 28.24 2.15 -7.42
C ILE A 229 28.28 3.39 -8.31
N GLN A 230 29.43 3.71 -8.90
CA GLN A 230 29.59 4.82 -9.83
C GLN A 230 28.64 4.66 -11.04
N GLN A 231 28.67 3.51 -11.70
CA GLN A 231 27.78 3.21 -12.82
C GLN A 231 26.30 3.31 -12.42
N SER A 232 25.93 2.81 -11.24
CA SER A 232 24.56 2.89 -10.75
C SER A 232 24.11 4.34 -10.51
N SER A 233 25.00 5.18 -9.98
CA SER A 233 24.77 6.62 -9.82
C SER A 233 24.59 7.32 -11.17
N ASP A 234 25.39 6.97 -12.17
CA ASP A 234 25.31 7.57 -13.52
C ASP A 234 24.04 7.12 -14.24
N ASP A 235 23.66 5.85 -14.10
CA ASP A 235 22.43 5.31 -14.66
C ASP A 235 21.19 5.94 -14.04
N LEU A 236 21.18 6.21 -12.73
CA LEU A 236 20.04 6.88 -12.07
C LEU A 236 19.79 8.27 -12.64
N GLN A 237 20.86 9.04 -12.91
CA GLN A 237 20.78 10.38 -13.49
C GLN A 237 20.27 10.40 -14.95
N LYS A 238 20.17 9.24 -15.63
CA LYS A 238 19.54 9.15 -16.96
C LYS A 238 18.01 9.15 -16.87
N TYR A 239 17.44 8.72 -15.74
CA TYR A 239 15.99 8.53 -15.56
C TYR A 239 15.41 9.49 -14.52
N LEU A 240 16.24 10.04 -13.64
CA LEU A 240 15.88 10.98 -12.60
C LEU A 240 16.57 12.33 -12.85
N PRO A 241 16.08 13.43 -12.22
CA PRO A 241 16.69 14.74 -12.38
C PRO A 241 18.21 14.73 -12.14
N PRO A 242 18.97 15.54 -12.91
CA PRO A 242 20.42 15.64 -12.73
C PRO A 242 20.73 16.24 -11.36
N LEU A 243 21.84 15.80 -10.77
CA LEU A 243 22.29 16.17 -9.43
C LEU A 243 23.57 17.01 -9.48
N THR A 244 23.78 17.82 -8.46
CA THR A 244 25.05 18.51 -8.22
C THR A 244 26.14 17.52 -7.80
N PRO A 245 27.44 17.89 -7.90
CA PRO A 245 28.54 17.01 -7.46
C PRO A 245 28.44 16.56 -5.99
N GLU A 246 27.91 17.43 -5.12
CA GLU A 246 27.69 17.11 -3.71
C GLU A 246 26.55 16.10 -3.52
N GLU A 247 25.44 16.31 -4.22
CA GLU A 247 24.31 15.38 -4.20
C GLU A 247 24.67 14.01 -4.79
N ILE A 248 25.52 13.97 -5.82
CA ILE A 248 26.07 12.72 -6.37
C ILE A 248 26.89 11.97 -5.31
N LYS A 249 27.67 12.68 -4.49
CA LYS A 249 28.41 12.06 -3.38
C LYS A 249 27.44 11.45 -2.36
N ASN A 250 26.40 12.17 -1.98
CA ASN A 250 25.38 11.69 -1.04
C ASN A 250 24.59 10.50 -1.61
N LEU A 251 24.32 10.51 -2.92
CA LEU A 251 23.70 9.38 -3.61
C LEU A 251 24.59 8.13 -3.55
N LYS A 252 25.90 8.25 -3.77
CA LYS A 252 26.83 7.10 -3.69
C LYS A 252 26.92 6.54 -2.27
N ILE A 253 26.92 7.41 -1.25
CA ILE A 253 26.86 7.00 0.16
C ILE A 253 25.55 6.23 0.40
N THR A 254 24.42 6.78 -0.03
CA THR A 254 23.11 6.13 0.06
C THR A 254 23.11 4.74 -0.59
N LEU A 255 23.62 4.62 -1.82
CA LEU A 255 23.71 3.35 -2.54
C LEU A 255 24.56 2.34 -1.79
N THR A 256 25.67 2.78 -1.20
CA THR A 256 26.57 1.92 -0.40
C THR A 256 25.86 1.43 0.86
N ASP A 257 25.33 2.36 1.65
CA ASP A 257 24.69 2.09 2.93
C ASP A 257 23.46 1.20 2.79
N LEU A 258 22.59 1.51 1.83
CA LEU A 258 21.39 0.72 1.57
C LEU A 258 21.74 -0.67 1.03
N SER A 259 22.75 -0.79 0.15
CA SER A 259 23.21 -2.11 -0.32
C SER A 259 23.78 -2.96 0.82
N ASN A 260 24.51 -2.34 1.74
CA ASN A 260 25.02 -3.00 2.95
C ASN A 260 23.87 -3.48 3.85
N LEU A 261 22.86 -2.64 4.10
CA LEU A 261 21.68 -3.03 4.88
C LEU A 261 20.93 -4.21 4.22
N LEU A 262 20.71 -4.15 2.91
CA LEU A 262 20.08 -5.24 2.16
C LEU A 262 20.92 -6.53 2.20
N ALA A 263 22.25 -6.42 2.15
CA ALA A 263 23.17 -7.56 2.25
C ALA A 263 23.17 -8.19 3.65
N LYS A 264 22.98 -7.38 4.70
CA LYS A 264 22.80 -7.84 6.09
C LYS A 264 21.44 -8.48 6.35
N GLY A 265 20.48 -8.37 5.41
CA GLY A 265 19.18 -9.04 5.49
C GLY A 265 17.99 -8.10 5.70
N MET A 266 18.17 -6.79 5.50
CA MET A 266 17.04 -5.85 5.47
C MET A 266 16.18 -6.11 4.23
N GLU A 267 14.86 -6.07 4.39
CA GLU A 267 13.88 -6.31 3.32
C GLU A 267 12.84 -5.20 3.30
N PHE A 268 12.41 -4.79 2.10
CA PHE A 268 11.41 -3.75 1.88
C PHE A 268 10.18 -4.35 1.22
N TYR A 269 9.00 -4.05 1.75
CA TYR A 269 7.73 -4.56 1.26
C TYR A 269 6.76 -3.41 1.01
N PRO A 270 6.05 -3.36 -0.13
CA PRO A 270 4.99 -2.39 -0.30
C PRO A 270 3.92 -2.60 0.78
N SER A 271 3.41 -1.53 1.37
CA SER A 271 2.34 -1.67 2.36
C SER A 271 1.14 -2.33 1.69
N LYS A 272 0.39 -3.12 2.48
CA LYS A 272 -0.83 -3.81 2.03
C LYS A 272 -1.88 -2.78 1.60
N GLY A 273 -1.77 -2.31 0.36
CA GLY A 273 -2.66 -1.30 -0.24
C GLY A 273 -2.13 -0.69 -1.55
N MET A 274 -0.83 -0.78 -1.88
CA MET A 274 -0.26 -0.11 -3.07
C MET A 274 -0.36 -0.85 -4.42
N VAL A 275 -0.89 -2.07 -4.50
CA VAL A 275 -0.97 -2.80 -5.78
C VAL A 275 -2.35 -2.61 -6.42
N ASN A 276 -2.50 -1.74 -7.42
CA ASN A 276 -3.72 -1.74 -8.24
C ASN A 276 -3.79 -3.00 -9.09
#